data_AF-A0A2D7X305-F1
#
_entry.id   AF-A0A2D7X305-F1
#
_cell.length_a   1.000
_cell.length_b   1.000
_cell.length_c   1.000
_cell.angle_alpha   90.00
_cell.angle_beta   90.00
_cell.angle_gamma   90.00
#
_symmetry.space_group_name_H-M   'P 1'
#
loop_
_entity.id
_entity.type
_entity.pdbx_description
1 polymer ?
#
loop_
_entity_poly.entity_id
_entity_poly.type
_entity_poly.pdbx_seq_one_letter_code
_entity_poly.pdbx_strand_id
1 'polypeptide(L)'
;RTPLAKTNDDAIAFPAGKFEDFYLKGLGKTKDPRVALRDKLIALLMHGAGFRRSEALLLWVTDVFEDPDDPNRAIVRIHNELEGIAPNNWKSRKGITTRKAYLKEKYGRIPRLEMQGTQHLGWKAKQFDHKDGYLEAYFFPQDFARVFMTLWRQYLVYRAGVDCHHPYAFINFKAPHLGNPYTYNALNYSYAAGLRRIGLEPNKAEGLDPHGHRHNYGRRLTDAGIDPLILKKCLHHKSLESQEVYTQPSSAKVSEALSQASQQLQLGSDKEKATASFDWKTLAKHGFEDIDPNGQFTGKNPRFGKR
;
A
#
# COMPACT_ATOMS: atom_id res chain seq x y z
N ARG A 1 -14.45 1.48 -30.45
CA ARG A 1 -12.98 1.38 -30.32
C ARG A 1 -12.59 2.02 -29.00
N THR A 2 -12.25 1.21 -28.00
CA THR A 2 -11.69 1.66 -26.72
C THR A 2 -10.38 2.39 -27.00
N PRO A 3 -10.11 3.58 -26.45
CA PRO A 3 -8.82 4.21 -26.62
C PRO A 3 -7.75 3.28 -26.02
N LEU A 4 -6.72 2.98 -26.79
CA LEU A 4 -5.47 2.42 -26.28
C LEU A 4 -4.97 3.37 -25.19
N ALA A 5 -5.09 2.96 -23.93
CA ALA A 5 -4.54 3.70 -22.82
C ALA A 5 -3.04 3.84 -23.07
N LYS A 6 -2.57 5.09 -23.23
CA LYS A 6 -1.15 5.42 -23.18
C LYS A 6 -0.60 4.81 -21.89
N THR A 7 0.37 3.93 -22.05
CA THR A 7 1.18 3.35 -20.98
C THR A 7 1.89 4.49 -20.26
N ASN A 8 1.35 4.91 -19.12
CA ASN A 8 2.20 5.50 -18.10
C ASN A 8 3.02 4.33 -17.52
N ASP A 9 4.34 4.36 -17.66
CA ASP A 9 5.27 3.44 -16.99
C ASP A 9 5.26 3.58 -15.45
N ASP A 10 4.40 4.45 -14.92
CA ASP A 10 4.22 4.67 -13.50
C ASP A 10 3.28 3.62 -12.89
N ALA A 11 3.69 3.02 -11.77
CA ALA A 11 2.88 2.02 -11.07
C ALA A 11 1.50 2.59 -10.73
N ILE A 12 0.45 1.81 -10.96
CA ILE A 12 -0.91 2.25 -10.61
C ILE A 12 -1.06 2.16 -9.08
N ALA A 13 -0.99 3.31 -8.42
CA ALA A 13 -1.03 3.46 -6.98
C ALA A 13 -2.42 3.84 -6.48
N PHE A 14 -2.75 3.43 -5.24
CA PHE A 14 -3.97 3.87 -4.58
C PHE A 14 -3.98 5.41 -4.48
N PRO A 15 -5.08 6.11 -4.80
CA PRO A 15 -5.09 7.57 -4.79
C PRO A 15 -4.88 8.14 -3.38
N ALA A 16 -3.82 8.94 -3.17
CA ALA A 16 -3.44 9.46 -1.86
C ALA A 16 -4.58 10.23 -1.17
N GLY A 17 -5.26 11.11 -1.93
CA GLY A 17 -6.39 11.90 -1.44
C GLY A 17 -7.67 11.10 -1.12
N LYS A 18 -7.67 9.78 -1.34
CA LYS A 18 -8.82 8.90 -1.01
C LYS A 18 -8.55 8.01 0.21
N PHE A 19 -7.30 7.92 0.69
CA PHE A 19 -6.95 6.94 1.72
C PHE A 19 -7.63 7.25 3.05
N GLU A 20 -7.63 8.50 3.48
CA GLU A 20 -8.26 8.91 4.74
C GLU A 20 -9.76 8.58 4.76
N ASP A 21 -10.49 8.99 3.71
CA ASP A 21 -11.91 8.68 3.56
C ASP A 21 -12.16 7.17 3.51
N PHE A 22 -11.35 6.43 2.74
CA PHE A 22 -11.46 4.98 2.67
C PHE A 22 -11.21 4.33 4.04
N TYR A 23 -10.20 4.77 4.77
CA TYR A 23 -9.81 4.22 6.06
C TYR A 23 -10.85 4.54 7.16
N LEU A 24 -11.26 5.81 7.27
CA LEU A 24 -12.17 6.27 8.32
C LEU A 24 -13.63 5.94 8.01
N LYS A 25 -14.09 6.18 6.78
CA LYS A 25 -15.50 6.03 6.38
C LYS A 25 -15.74 4.68 5.70
N GLY A 26 -14.88 4.29 4.77
CA GLY A 26 -15.04 3.03 4.02
C GLY A 26 -14.90 1.79 4.90
N LEU A 27 -13.76 1.64 5.59
CA LEU A 27 -13.50 0.54 6.49
C LEU A 27 -14.12 0.77 7.87
N GLY A 28 -14.04 2.00 8.38
CA GLY A 28 -14.47 2.33 9.74
C GLY A 28 -15.98 2.34 10.00
N LYS A 29 -16.83 2.58 8.99
CA LYS A 29 -18.31 2.57 9.16
C LYS A 29 -18.96 1.23 8.83
N THR A 30 -18.20 0.14 8.84
CA THR A 30 -18.83 -1.19 8.82
C THR A 30 -19.63 -1.42 10.11
N LYS A 31 -20.77 -2.11 10.02
CA LYS A 31 -21.67 -2.33 11.16
C LYS A 31 -21.04 -3.19 12.26
N ASP A 32 -20.17 -4.14 11.87
CA ASP A 32 -19.49 -5.02 12.81
C ASP A 32 -18.12 -4.42 13.20
N PRO A 33 -17.93 -3.95 14.45
CA PRO A 33 -16.68 -3.33 14.87
C PRO A 33 -15.47 -4.27 14.74
N ARG A 34 -15.67 -5.59 14.82
CA ARG A 34 -14.61 -6.59 14.67
C ARG A 34 -14.07 -6.61 13.24
N VAL A 35 -14.97 -6.47 12.27
CA VAL A 35 -14.63 -6.33 10.84
C VAL A 35 -13.92 -5.00 10.60
N ALA A 36 -14.38 -3.90 11.25
CA ALA A 36 -13.76 -2.58 11.12
C ALA A 36 -12.30 -2.61 11.56
N LEU A 37 -12.04 -3.18 12.74
CA LEU A 37 -10.71 -3.31 13.33
C LEU A 37 -9.80 -4.17 12.46
N ARG A 38 -10.26 -5.37 12.08
CA ARG A 38 -9.50 -6.28 11.22
C ARG A 38 -9.10 -5.62 9.91
N ASP A 39 -10.05 -5.01 9.21
CA ASP A 39 -9.79 -4.45 7.89
C ASP A 39 -8.91 -3.21 7.95
N LYS A 40 -9.06 -2.37 8.99
CA LYS A 40 -8.14 -1.24 9.24
C LYS A 40 -6.71 -1.71 9.51
N LEU A 41 -6.53 -2.75 10.33
CA LEU A 41 -5.21 -3.32 10.61
C LEU A 41 -4.55 -3.87 9.34
N ILE A 42 -5.31 -4.63 8.51
CA ILE A 42 -4.81 -5.12 7.22
C ILE A 42 -4.44 -3.95 6.30
N ALA A 43 -5.28 -2.91 6.24
CA ALA A 43 -5.00 -1.72 5.44
C ALA A 43 -3.73 -0.99 5.89
N LEU A 44 -3.46 -0.88 7.19
CA LEU A 44 -2.22 -0.30 7.71
C LEU A 44 -0.99 -1.11 7.33
N LEU A 45 -1.05 -2.44 7.31
CA LEU A 45 0.08 -3.26 6.84
C LEU A 45 0.38 -3.02 5.35
N MET A 46 -0.67 -2.92 4.52
CA MET A 46 -0.50 -2.74 3.08
C MET A 46 -0.12 -1.31 2.70
N HIS A 47 -0.82 -0.31 3.25
CA HIS A 47 -0.65 1.11 2.90
C HIS A 47 0.44 1.78 3.73
N GLY A 48 0.55 1.40 5.00
CA GLY A 48 1.47 2.01 5.94
C GLY A 48 2.84 1.35 5.96
N ALA A 49 2.95 0.06 5.66
CA ALA A 49 4.22 -0.69 5.71
C ALA A 49 4.52 -1.44 4.41
N GLY A 50 3.74 -1.21 3.35
CA GLY A 50 4.02 -1.72 2.01
C GLY A 50 3.84 -3.23 1.82
N PHE A 51 3.32 -3.99 2.78
CA PHE A 51 3.17 -5.43 2.64
C PHE A 51 2.27 -5.80 1.45
N ARG A 52 2.59 -6.91 0.78
CA ARG A 52 1.64 -7.51 -0.15
C ARG A 52 0.46 -8.05 0.65
N ARG A 53 -0.72 -8.06 0.02
CA ARG A 53 -1.94 -8.62 0.63
C ARG A 53 -1.75 -10.04 1.18
N SER A 54 -1.01 -10.95 0.51
CA SER A 54 -0.76 -12.29 1.10
C SER A 54 0.08 -12.23 2.35
N GLU A 55 1.16 -11.45 2.33
CA GLU A 55 2.09 -11.30 3.44
C GLU A 55 1.32 -10.75 4.65
N ALA A 56 0.52 -9.70 4.47
CA ALA A 56 -0.32 -9.15 5.53
C ALA A 56 -1.28 -10.19 6.14
N LEU A 57 -1.87 -11.08 5.31
CA LEU A 57 -2.77 -12.13 5.78
C LEU A 57 -2.07 -13.33 6.45
N LEU A 58 -0.74 -13.40 6.41
CA LEU A 58 0.06 -14.41 7.08
C LEU A 58 0.49 -14.04 8.51
N LEU A 59 0.23 -12.80 8.95
CA LEU A 59 0.53 -12.34 10.30
C LEU A 59 -0.04 -13.30 11.36
N TRP A 60 0.78 -13.74 12.33
CA TRP A 60 0.30 -14.47 13.51
C TRP A 60 0.06 -13.51 14.69
N VAL A 61 -0.74 -13.92 15.67
CA VAL A 61 -0.98 -13.11 16.88
C VAL A 61 0.32 -12.78 17.62
N THR A 62 1.27 -13.72 17.61
CA THR A 62 2.56 -13.63 18.31
C THR A 62 3.59 -12.74 17.59
N ASP A 63 3.23 -12.12 16.48
CA ASP A 63 4.14 -11.42 15.57
C ASP A 63 4.11 -9.89 15.75
N VAL A 64 3.33 -9.44 16.72
CA VAL A 64 3.16 -8.03 17.06
C VAL A 64 3.67 -7.82 18.47
N PHE A 65 4.63 -6.93 18.60
CA PHE A 65 5.34 -6.62 19.84
C PHE A 65 5.17 -5.14 20.16
N GLU A 66 5.24 -4.83 21.45
CA GLU A 66 5.42 -3.46 21.92
C GLU A 66 6.86 -3.04 21.66
N ASP A 67 7.04 -1.80 21.22
CA ASP A 67 8.37 -1.21 21.14
C ASP A 67 8.93 -1.01 22.56
N PRO A 68 10.16 -1.49 22.87
CA PRO A 68 10.74 -1.36 24.21
C PRO A 68 10.85 0.09 24.71
N ASP A 69 11.04 1.03 23.81
CA ASP A 69 11.20 2.44 24.14
C ASP A 69 9.86 3.19 24.15
N ASP A 70 8.83 2.61 23.53
CA ASP A 70 7.51 3.21 23.38
C ASP A 70 6.41 2.13 23.25
N PRO A 71 5.83 1.67 24.37
CA PRO A 71 4.85 0.59 24.35
C PRO A 71 3.60 0.89 23.51
N ASN A 72 3.35 2.15 23.16
CA ASN A 72 2.24 2.52 22.28
C ASN A 72 2.54 2.35 20.80
N ARG A 73 3.78 2.01 20.42
CA ARG A 73 4.21 1.75 19.05
C ARG A 73 4.31 0.25 18.82
N ALA A 74 3.78 -0.21 17.68
CA ALA A 74 3.88 -1.61 17.27
C ALA A 74 5.18 -1.89 16.51
N ILE A 75 5.88 -2.94 16.91
CA ILE A 75 6.83 -3.67 16.07
C ILE A 75 6.09 -4.87 15.49
N VAL A 76 6.02 -4.97 14.16
CA VAL A 76 5.32 -6.08 13.49
C VAL A 76 6.31 -6.85 12.62
N ARG A 77 6.37 -8.17 12.81
CA ARG A 77 7.32 -9.06 12.12
C ARG A 77 6.61 -10.26 11.53
N ILE A 78 6.33 -10.22 10.22
CA ILE A 78 5.63 -11.30 9.53
C ILE A 78 6.66 -12.33 9.11
N HIS A 79 6.70 -13.49 9.77
CA HIS A 79 7.60 -14.55 9.35
C HIS A 79 7.06 -15.36 8.18
N ASN A 80 7.99 -15.88 7.38
CA ASN A 80 7.70 -16.93 6.41
C ASN A 80 7.17 -18.17 7.12
N GLU A 81 6.09 -18.75 6.59
CA GLU A 81 5.38 -19.86 7.22
C GLU A 81 6.09 -21.21 7.08
N LEU A 82 7.00 -21.35 6.10
CA LEU A 82 7.79 -22.55 5.88
C LEU A 82 9.02 -22.57 6.79
N GLU A 83 9.86 -21.54 6.69
CA GLU A 83 11.21 -21.53 7.26
C GLU A 83 11.38 -20.59 8.45
N GLY A 84 10.46 -19.65 8.65
CA GLY A 84 10.51 -18.73 9.78
C GLY A 84 10.46 -19.45 11.12
N ILE A 85 11.05 -18.86 12.16
CA ILE A 85 11.07 -19.44 13.50
C ILE A 85 9.66 -19.40 14.12
N ALA A 86 9.32 -20.49 14.81
CA ALA A 86 8.09 -20.63 15.58
C ALA A 86 8.12 -19.77 16.86
N PRO A 87 6.96 -19.29 17.33
CA PRO A 87 6.91 -18.37 18.47
C PRO A 87 7.35 -19.03 19.79
N ASN A 88 7.64 -18.18 20.78
CA ASN A 88 7.90 -18.59 22.18
C ASN A 88 9.02 -19.61 22.33
N ASN A 89 10.07 -19.51 21.50
CA ASN A 89 11.20 -20.44 21.47
C ASN A 89 10.77 -21.91 21.31
N TRP A 90 9.63 -22.16 20.65
CA TRP A 90 9.09 -23.49 20.49
C TRP A 90 10.04 -24.38 19.68
N LYS A 91 10.13 -25.65 20.10
CA LYS A 91 10.86 -26.70 19.39
C LYS A 91 9.98 -27.94 19.30
N SER A 92 9.97 -28.55 18.11
CA SER A 92 9.38 -29.87 17.91
C SER A 92 10.12 -30.93 18.74
N ARG A 93 9.53 -32.13 18.83
CA ARG A 93 10.18 -33.31 19.43
C ARG A 93 11.53 -33.66 18.79
N LYS A 94 11.76 -33.25 17.54
CA LYS A 94 13.00 -33.47 16.78
C LYS A 94 13.95 -32.27 16.81
N GLY A 95 13.67 -31.25 17.63
CA GLY A 95 14.48 -30.03 17.74
C GLY A 95 14.28 -29.02 16.61
N ILE A 96 13.41 -29.29 15.63
CA ILE A 96 13.04 -28.36 14.55
C ILE A 96 12.25 -27.18 15.13
N THR A 97 12.62 -25.96 14.76
CA THR A 97 12.05 -24.71 15.29
C THR A 97 11.20 -23.93 14.27
N THR A 98 10.94 -24.51 13.09
CA THR A 98 10.25 -23.79 12.01
C THR A 98 8.75 -23.69 12.22
N ARG A 99 8.13 -22.68 11.62
CA ARG A 99 6.67 -22.50 11.59
C ARG A 99 5.94 -23.65 10.94
N LYS A 100 6.50 -24.27 9.90
CA LYS A 100 5.94 -25.48 9.29
C LYS A 100 5.83 -26.63 10.30
N ALA A 101 6.87 -26.87 11.07
CA ALA A 101 6.85 -27.89 12.12
C ALA A 101 5.82 -27.54 13.21
N TYR A 102 5.77 -26.28 13.63
CA TYR A 102 4.82 -25.79 14.63
C TYR A 102 3.36 -25.94 14.20
N LEU A 103 3.02 -25.56 12.96
CA LEU A 103 1.68 -25.72 12.42
C LEU A 103 1.25 -27.18 12.37
N LYS A 104 2.15 -28.07 11.94
CA LYS A 104 1.88 -29.50 11.87
C LYS A 104 1.66 -30.10 13.26
N GLU A 105 2.54 -29.83 14.22
CA GLU A 105 2.48 -30.47 15.53
C GLU A 105 1.42 -29.87 16.46
N LYS A 106 1.26 -28.54 16.47
CA LYS A 106 0.34 -27.88 17.40
C LYS A 106 -1.09 -27.78 16.87
N TYR A 107 -1.26 -27.65 15.56
CA TYR A 107 -2.57 -27.41 14.96
C TYR A 107 -3.00 -28.50 13.97
N GLY A 108 -2.13 -29.46 13.62
CA GLY A 108 -2.44 -30.45 12.58
C GLY A 108 -2.60 -29.82 11.19
N ARG A 109 -1.94 -28.67 10.93
CA ARG A 109 -2.12 -27.88 9.70
C ARG A 109 -0.85 -27.85 8.87
N ILE A 110 -1.02 -27.81 7.56
CA ILE A 110 0.07 -27.44 6.63
C ILE A 110 0.16 -25.90 6.51
N PRO A 111 1.31 -25.35 6.11
CA PRO A 111 1.43 -23.94 5.72
C PRO A 111 0.44 -23.56 4.62
N ARG A 112 -0.16 -22.36 4.69
CA ARG A 112 -1.03 -21.80 3.64
C ARG A 112 -0.31 -21.62 2.32
N LEU A 113 1.02 -21.45 2.34
CA LEU A 113 1.82 -21.43 1.11
C LEU A 113 1.77 -22.76 0.34
N GLU A 114 1.53 -23.88 1.03
CA GLU A 114 1.43 -25.23 0.46
C GLU A 114 -0.03 -25.69 0.25
N MET A 115 -1.01 -24.90 0.71
CA MET A 115 -2.43 -25.21 0.54
C MET A 115 -2.90 -24.97 -0.90
N GLN A 116 -4.01 -25.62 -1.25
CA GLN A 116 -4.76 -25.39 -2.48
C GLN A 116 -6.04 -24.58 -2.19
N GLY A 117 -6.62 -24.00 -3.24
CA GLY A 117 -7.91 -23.30 -3.17
C GLY A 117 -7.85 -21.97 -2.39
N THR A 118 -8.96 -21.61 -1.74
CA THR A 118 -9.19 -20.27 -1.16
C THR A 118 -8.31 -19.95 0.06
N GLN A 119 -7.70 -20.97 0.66
CA GLN A 119 -6.80 -20.82 1.80
C GLN A 119 -5.36 -20.55 1.39
N HIS A 120 -5.00 -20.78 0.12
CA HIS A 120 -3.65 -20.54 -0.38
C HIS A 120 -3.25 -19.06 -0.28
N LEU A 121 -2.06 -18.79 0.28
CA LEU A 121 -1.44 -17.47 0.28
C LEU A 121 0.01 -17.57 -0.20
N GLY A 122 0.32 -16.86 -1.29
CA GLY A 122 1.67 -16.84 -1.86
C GLY A 122 2.66 -15.97 -1.07
N TRP A 123 3.94 -16.33 -1.11
CA TRP A 123 5.03 -15.56 -0.52
C TRP A 123 6.03 -15.16 -1.62
N LYS A 124 6.30 -13.87 -1.79
CA LYS A 124 7.20 -13.38 -2.86
C LYS A 124 8.58 -12.95 -2.36
N ALA A 125 8.72 -12.62 -1.08
CA ALA A 125 10.00 -12.22 -0.54
C ALA A 125 10.98 -13.40 -0.55
N LYS A 126 12.15 -13.18 -1.12
CA LYS A 126 13.24 -14.19 -1.16
C LYS A 126 14.33 -13.92 -0.14
N GLN A 127 14.30 -12.74 0.49
CA GLN A 127 15.25 -12.30 1.49
C GLN A 127 14.46 -11.79 2.69
N PHE A 128 14.98 -12.07 3.88
CA PHE A 128 14.41 -11.68 5.16
C PHE A 128 15.21 -10.53 5.76
N ASP A 129 14.55 -9.74 6.60
CA ASP A 129 15.19 -8.67 7.36
C ASP A 129 16.07 -9.23 8.50
N HIS A 130 15.81 -10.49 8.90
CA HIS A 130 16.51 -11.15 9.99
C HIS A 130 16.66 -12.67 9.76
N LYS A 131 17.65 -13.28 10.42
CA LYS A 131 17.92 -14.74 10.37
C LYS A 131 16.75 -15.61 10.85
N ASP A 132 15.81 -15.04 11.59
CA ASP A 132 14.62 -15.74 12.07
C ASP A 132 13.52 -15.89 11.00
N GLY A 133 13.79 -15.41 9.77
CA GLY A 133 12.94 -15.64 8.61
C GLY A 133 11.72 -14.73 8.54
N TYR A 134 11.84 -13.46 8.92
CA TYR A 134 10.74 -12.49 8.88
C TYR A 134 11.00 -11.24 8.04
N LEU A 135 9.89 -10.60 7.69
CA LEU A 135 9.83 -9.25 7.17
C LEU A 135 9.31 -8.31 8.25
N GLU A 136 9.97 -7.18 8.43
CA GLU A 136 9.57 -6.18 9.42
C GLU A 136 8.69 -5.11 8.78
N ALA A 137 7.71 -4.63 9.54
CA ALA A 137 6.86 -3.51 9.15
C ALA A 137 7.58 -2.19 9.42
N TYR A 138 7.96 -1.50 8.34
CA TYR A 138 8.46 -0.14 8.39
C TYR A 138 7.32 0.84 8.15
N PHE A 139 6.69 1.36 9.21
CA PHE A 139 5.52 2.23 9.05
C PHE A 139 5.88 3.65 8.56
N PHE A 140 5.15 4.15 7.57
CA PHE A 140 5.25 5.52 7.06
C PHE A 140 3.85 6.19 6.91
N PRO A 141 3.55 7.27 7.66
CA PRO A 141 4.40 7.87 8.70
C PRO A 141 4.51 6.94 9.92
N GLN A 142 5.46 7.25 10.81
CA GLN A 142 5.72 6.45 12.01
C GLN A 142 4.49 6.34 12.93
N ASP A 143 3.60 7.34 12.94
CA ASP A 143 2.35 7.33 13.72
C ASP A 143 1.43 6.16 13.38
N PHE A 144 1.52 5.60 12.17
CA PHE A 144 0.76 4.41 11.82
C PHE A 144 1.10 3.21 12.70
N ALA A 145 2.32 3.11 13.23
CA ALA A 145 2.68 2.08 14.19
C ALA A 145 1.91 2.24 15.52
N ARG A 146 1.63 3.48 15.94
CA ARG A 146 0.84 3.77 17.15
C ARG A 146 -0.64 3.50 16.95
N VAL A 147 -1.17 3.93 15.81
CA VAL A 147 -2.55 3.61 15.40
C VAL A 147 -2.72 2.09 15.31
N PHE A 148 -1.75 1.38 14.72
CA PHE A 148 -1.77 -0.07 14.63
C PHE A 148 -1.83 -0.71 16.01
N MET A 149 -0.93 -0.36 16.93
CA MET A 149 -0.92 -0.93 18.29
C MET A 149 -2.25 -0.69 19.02
N THR A 150 -2.81 0.52 18.91
CA THR A 150 -4.08 0.88 19.54
C THR A 150 -5.22 -0.01 19.04
N LEU A 151 -5.36 -0.15 17.71
CA LEU A 151 -6.39 -0.99 17.11
C LEU A 151 -6.11 -2.48 17.34
N TRP A 152 -4.84 -2.87 17.40
CA TRP A 152 -4.39 -4.24 17.62
C TRP A 152 -4.83 -4.76 18.99
N ARG A 153 -4.60 -3.98 20.06
CA ARG A 153 -5.05 -4.30 21.41
C ARG A 153 -6.57 -4.54 21.47
N GLN A 154 -7.35 -3.66 20.84
CA GLN A 154 -8.81 -3.81 20.76
C GLN A 154 -9.23 -5.04 19.95
N TYR A 155 -8.56 -5.27 18.81
CA TYR A 155 -8.81 -6.42 17.96
C TYR A 155 -8.55 -7.74 18.69
N LEU A 156 -7.48 -7.82 19.49
CA LEU A 156 -7.14 -9.01 20.26
C LEU A 156 -8.22 -9.37 21.30
N VAL A 157 -8.86 -8.38 21.93
CA VAL A 157 -9.99 -8.63 22.85
C VAL A 157 -11.13 -9.35 22.11
N TYR A 158 -11.52 -8.88 20.93
CA TYR A 158 -12.57 -9.53 20.14
C TYR A 158 -12.14 -10.90 19.61
N ARG A 159 -10.89 -11.03 19.17
CA ARG A 159 -10.36 -12.29 18.65
C ARG A 159 -10.28 -13.35 19.74
N ALA A 160 -9.94 -12.97 20.98
CA ALA A 160 -9.86 -13.90 22.11
C ALA A 160 -11.21 -14.55 22.45
N GLY A 161 -12.32 -13.87 22.14
CA GLY A 161 -13.68 -14.42 22.30
C GLY A 161 -14.13 -15.37 21.19
N VAL A 162 -13.26 -15.68 20.21
CA VAL A 162 -13.58 -16.59 19.10
C VAL A 162 -12.61 -17.76 19.13
N ASP A 163 -13.16 -18.97 19.19
CA ASP A 163 -12.35 -20.17 19.14
C ASP A 163 -11.65 -20.32 17.77
N CYS A 164 -10.34 -20.50 17.80
CA CYS A 164 -9.47 -20.48 16.64
C CYS A 164 -8.44 -21.60 16.73
N HIS A 165 -8.53 -22.59 15.83
CA HIS A 165 -7.60 -23.72 15.78
C HIS A 165 -6.36 -23.43 14.90
N HIS A 166 -5.80 -22.22 15.00
CA HIS A 166 -4.64 -21.77 14.21
C HIS A 166 -4.02 -20.48 14.79
N PRO A 167 -2.78 -20.12 14.39
CA PRO A 167 -2.08 -18.95 14.95
C PRO A 167 -2.37 -17.61 14.24
N TYR A 168 -2.97 -17.61 13.04
CA TYR A 168 -3.14 -16.35 12.27
C TYR A 168 -3.93 -15.29 13.02
N ALA A 169 -3.46 -14.05 12.90
CA ALA A 169 -4.09 -12.87 13.47
C ALA A 169 -5.49 -12.65 12.92
N PHE A 170 -5.62 -12.57 11.60
CA PHE A 170 -6.86 -12.15 10.95
C PHE A 170 -7.81 -13.33 10.71
N ILE A 171 -9.02 -13.22 11.26
CA ILE A 171 -10.07 -14.24 11.16
C ILE A 171 -11.34 -13.71 10.50
N ASN A 172 -12.20 -14.64 10.09
CA ASN A 172 -13.56 -14.29 9.69
C ASN A 172 -14.47 -14.19 10.93
N PHE A 173 -15.35 -13.18 10.96
CA PHE A 173 -16.32 -12.94 12.04
C PHE A 173 -17.76 -13.29 11.65
N LYS A 174 -17.98 -13.78 10.42
CA LYS A 174 -19.30 -14.07 9.87
C LYS A 174 -19.52 -15.58 9.82
N ALA A 175 -20.69 -16.03 10.27
CA ALA A 175 -21.15 -17.40 10.09
C ALA A 175 -21.32 -17.74 8.59
N PRO A 176 -21.05 -18.98 8.16
CA PRO A 176 -20.59 -20.14 8.95
C PRO A 176 -19.07 -20.21 9.14
N HIS A 177 -18.31 -19.18 8.72
CA HIS A 177 -16.85 -19.23 8.69
C HIS A 177 -16.18 -18.60 9.92
N LEU A 178 -16.93 -18.31 10.98
CA LEU A 178 -16.43 -17.67 12.20
C LEU A 178 -15.18 -18.41 12.72
N GLY A 179 -14.12 -17.64 13.03
CA GLY A 179 -12.86 -18.18 13.57
C GLY A 179 -11.90 -18.73 12.52
N ASN A 180 -12.32 -18.94 11.27
CA ASN A 180 -11.42 -19.42 10.22
C ASN A 180 -10.39 -18.34 9.78
N PRO A 181 -9.21 -18.75 9.27
CA PRO A 181 -8.23 -17.82 8.75
C PRO A 181 -8.83 -16.96 7.64
N TYR A 182 -8.53 -15.67 7.66
CA TYR A 182 -9.03 -14.75 6.66
C TYR A 182 -8.42 -15.03 5.28
N THR A 183 -9.24 -14.97 4.23
CA THR A 183 -8.87 -15.37 2.86
C THR A 183 -8.79 -14.17 1.93
N TYR A 184 -8.14 -14.36 0.78
CA TYR A 184 -8.12 -13.35 -0.28
C TYR A 184 -9.51 -12.91 -0.73
N ASN A 185 -10.40 -13.87 -0.95
CA ASN A 185 -11.75 -13.57 -1.44
C ASN A 185 -12.53 -12.77 -0.40
N ALA A 186 -12.40 -13.11 0.88
CA ALA A 186 -13.03 -12.37 1.96
C ALA A 186 -12.48 -10.94 2.05
N LEU A 187 -11.15 -10.77 1.97
CA LEU A 187 -10.52 -9.45 1.92
C LEU A 187 -11.05 -8.62 0.75
N ASN A 188 -11.03 -9.17 -0.47
CA ASN A 188 -11.48 -8.46 -1.67
C ASN A 188 -12.96 -8.06 -1.56
N TYR A 189 -13.81 -8.93 -1.01
CA TYR A 189 -15.22 -8.62 -0.79
C TYR A 189 -15.40 -7.46 0.20
N SER A 190 -14.74 -7.54 1.36
CA SER A 190 -14.84 -6.50 2.40
C SER A 190 -14.26 -5.16 1.93
N TYR A 191 -13.14 -5.22 1.21
CA TYR A 191 -12.48 -4.08 0.60
C TYR A 191 -13.40 -3.37 -0.41
N ALA A 192 -14.03 -4.14 -1.30
CA ALA A 192 -14.99 -3.62 -2.27
C ALA A 192 -16.20 -2.96 -1.58
N ALA A 193 -16.74 -3.58 -0.54
CA ALA A 193 -17.80 -2.98 0.26
C ALA A 193 -17.34 -1.67 0.94
N GLY A 194 -16.08 -1.59 1.35
CA GLY A 194 -15.48 -0.36 1.89
C GLY A 194 -15.39 0.76 0.86
N LEU A 195 -14.95 0.46 -0.38
CA LEU A 195 -14.91 1.43 -1.47
C LEU A 195 -16.31 1.97 -1.80
N ARG A 196 -17.31 1.08 -1.89
CA ARG A 196 -18.69 1.49 -2.19
C ARG A 196 -19.28 2.43 -1.14
N ARG A 197 -18.90 2.27 0.13
CA ARG A 197 -19.33 3.17 1.22
C ARG A 197 -18.82 4.61 1.06
N ILE A 198 -17.80 4.84 0.25
CA ILE A 198 -17.29 6.18 -0.08
C ILE A 198 -17.57 6.57 -1.54
N GLY A 199 -18.49 5.87 -2.21
CA GLY A 199 -18.89 6.17 -3.58
C GLY A 199 -17.86 5.77 -4.64
N LEU A 200 -16.96 4.83 -4.33
CA LEU A 200 -15.98 4.29 -5.28
C LEU A 200 -16.29 2.83 -5.61
N GLU A 201 -15.92 2.39 -6.81
CA GLU A 201 -15.96 0.98 -7.21
C GLU A 201 -14.54 0.40 -7.29
N PRO A 202 -14.35 -0.91 -7.02
CA PRO A 202 -13.07 -1.56 -7.20
C PRO A 202 -12.60 -1.45 -8.66
N ASN A 203 -11.45 -0.84 -8.86
CA ASN A 203 -10.86 -0.65 -10.17
C ASN A 203 -9.34 -0.73 -10.09
N LYS A 204 -8.79 -1.85 -10.57
CA LYS A 204 -7.34 -2.08 -10.61
C LYS A 204 -6.61 -1.07 -11.49
N ALA A 205 -7.24 -0.59 -12.57
CA ALA A 205 -6.62 0.37 -13.48
C ALA A 205 -6.48 1.77 -12.85
N GLU A 206 -7.22 2.05 -11.78
CA GLU A 206 -7.16 3.30 -11.00
C GLU A 206 -6.48 3.09 -9.63
N GLY A 207 -5.97 1.89 -9.35
CA GLY A 207 -5.31 1.57 -8.09
C GLY A 207 -6.27 1.39 -6.92
N LEU A 208 -7.57 1.30 -7.20
CA LEU A 208 -8.64 1.06 -6.23
C LEU A 208 -8.75 -0.44 -5.91
N ASP A 209 -7.62 -1.03 -5.55
CA ASP A 209 -7.48 -2.43 -5.14
C ASP A 209 -6.39 -2.58 -4.06
N PRO A 210 -6.36 -3.70 -3.31
CA PRO A 210 -5.38 -3.91 -2.25
C PRO A 210 -3.91 -3.74 -2.69
N HIS A 211 -3.57 -4.04 -3.95
CA HIS A 211 -2.19 -3.89 -4.43
C HIS A 211 -1.78 -2.44 -4.65
N GLY A 212 -2.73 -1.55 -5.03
CA GLY A 212 -2.47 -0.13 -5.19
C GLY A 212 -1.89 0.53 -3.93
N HIS A 213 -2.23 0.03 -2.73
CA HIS A 213 -1.68 0.55 -1.47
C HIS A 213 -0.17 0.37 -1.36
N ARG A 214 0.37 -0.77 -1.81
CA ARG A 214 1.81 -1.02 -1.81
C ARG A 214 2.54 -0.08 -2.75
N HIS A 215 1.96 0.17 -3.93
CA HIS A 215 2.52 1.14 -4.87
C HIS A 215 2.48 2.56 -4.33
N ASN A 216 1.38 2.92 -3.65
CA ASN A 216 1.28 4.21 -2.98
C ASN A 216 2.34 4.37 -1.88
N TYR A 217 2.56 3.35 -1.06
CA TYR A 217 3.61 3.35 -0.04
C TYR A 217 5.00 3.57 -0.64
N GLY A 218 5.36 2.82 -1.69
CA GLY A 218 6.63 3.01 -2.41
C GLY A 218 6.78 4.43 -2.94
N ARG A 219 5.75 4.95 -3.62
CA ARG A 219 5.75 6.32 -4.15
C ARG A 219 5.91 7.37 -3.05
N ARG A 220 5.20 7.22 -1.93
CA ARG A 220 5.29 8.16 -0.78
C ARG A 220 6.68 8.20 -0.18
N LEU A 221 7.38 7.07 -0.12
CA LEU A 221 8.77 7.03 0.34
C LEU A 221 9.73 7.67 -0.68
N THR A 222 9.57 7.36 -1.97
CA THR A 222 10.36 7.99 -3.03
C THR A 222 10.19 9.51 -3.03
N ASP A 223 8.95 9.99 -2.90
CA ASP A 223 8.62 11.42 -2.89
C ASP A 223 9.14 12.14 -1.65
N ALA A 224 9.30 11.42 -0.54
CA ALA A 224 9.96 11.91 0.65
C ALA A 224 11.50 11.90 0.56
N GLY A 225 12.07 11.51 -0.59
CA GLY A 225 13.53 11.48 -0.80
C GLY A 225 14.24 10.35 -0.04
N ILE A 226 13.52 9.28 0.32
CA ILE A 226 14.12 8.14 1.01
C ILE A 226 15.12 7.44 0.08
N ASP A 227 16.31 7.18 0.63
CA ASP A 227 17.39 6.49 -0.07
C ASP A 227 16.91 5.15 -0.71
N PRO A 228 17.29 4.84 -1.96
CA PRO A 228 16.87 3.61 -2.64
C PRO A 228 17.19 2.30 -1.89
N LEU A 229 18.28 2.23 -1.12
CA LEU A 229 18.59 1.04 -0.31
C LEU A 229 17.62 0.92 0.88
N ILE A 230 17.25 2.04 1.49
CA ILE A 230 16.22 2.06 2.55
C ILE A 230 14.86 1.69 1.95
N LEU A 231 14.49 2.28 0.80
CA LEU A 231 13.27 1.93 0.07
C LEU A 231 13.20 0.43 -0.26
N LYS A 232 14.34 -0.18 -0.63
CA LYS A 232 14.46 -1.62 -0.89
C LYS A 232 14.03 -2.43 0.32
N LYS A 233 14.52 -2.03 1.49
CA LYS A 233 14.22 -2.68 2.76
C LYS A 233 12.75 -2.50 3.13
N CYS A 234 12.25 -1.27 3.04
CA CYS A 234 10.85 -0.90 3.27
C CYS A 234 9.86 -1.69 2.39
N LEU A 235 10.23 -1.99 1.14
CA LEU A 235 9.39 -2.75 0.22
C LEU A 235 9.72 -4.25 0.21
N HIS A 236 10.74 -4.73 0.94
CA HIS A 236 11.15 -6.13 0.90
C HIS A 236 11.49 -6.61 -0.54
N HIS A 237 12.16 -5.75 -1.31
CA HIS A 237 12.57 -6.04 -2.68
C HIS A 237 13.90 -6.80 -2.73
N LYS A 238 14.03 -7.76 -3.66
CA LYS A 238 15.29 -8.51 -3.84
C LYS A 238 16.41 -7.62 -4.37
N SER A 239 16.06 -6.71 -5.27
CA SER A 239 17.01 -5.94 -6.06
C SER A 239 16.53 -4.49 -6.22
N LEU A 240 17.45 -3.58 -6.58
CA LEU A 240 17.13 -2.15 -6.73
C LEU A 240 16.30 -1.89 -8.00
N GLU A 241 16.50 -2.68 -9.04
CA GLU A 241 15.77 -2.59 -10.33
C GLU A 241 14.26 -2.81 -10.12
N SER A 242 13.87 -3.57 -9.09
CA SER A 242 12.46 -3.74 -8.72
C SER A 242 11.78 -2.46 -8.23
N GLN A 243 12.53 -1.36 -8.07
CA GLN A 243 12.05 -0.04 -7.64
C GLN A 243 11.91 0.95 -8.80
N GLU A 244 12.36 0.63 -10.01
CA GLU A 244 12.35 1.54 -11.16
C GLU A 244 10.95 2.14 -11.40
N VAL A 245 9.91 1.34 -11.16
CA VAL A 245 8.50 1.73 -11.30
C VAL A 245 8.07 2.83 -10.30
N TYR A 246 8.84 3.07 -9.24
CA TYR A 246 8.60 4.14 -8.27
C TYR A 246 9.50 5.36 -8.48
N THR A 247 10.70 5.15 -9.00
CA THR A 247 11.72 6.20 -9.16
C THR A 247 11.54 7.00 -10.44
N GLN A 248 10.84 6.45 -11.44
CA GLN A 248 10.51 7.21 -12.64
C GLN A 248 9.44 8.29 -12.34
N PRO A 249 9.73 9.58 -12.60
CA PRO A 249 8.75 10.62 -12.35
C PRO A 249 7.58 10.47 -13.33
N SER A 250 6.37 10.38 -12.78
CA SER A 250 5.15 10.45 -13.59
C SER A 250 5.14 11.70 -14.48
N SER A 251 4.49 11.66 -15.64
CA SER A 251 4.39 12.85 -16.51
C SER A 251 3.84 14.08 -15.76
N ALA A 252 2.92 13.87 -14.81
CA ALA A 252 2.40 14.94 -13.97
C ALA A 252 3.49 15.59 -13.10
N LYS A 253 4.36 14.78 -12.48
CA LYS A 253 5.51 15.28 -11.70
C LYS A 253 6.53 15.99 -12.57
N VAL A 254 6.79 15.48 -13.79
CA VAL A 254 7.65 16.18 -14.75
C VAL A 254 7.06 17.54 -15.09
N SER A 255 5.77 17.62 -15.41
CA SER A 255 5.08 18.88 -15.70
C SER A 255 5.09 19.85 -14.51
N GLU A 256 4.87 19.34 -13.29
CA GLU A 256 4.92 20.15 -12.07
C GLU A 256 6.34 20.68 -11.80
N ALA A 257 7.36 19.82 -11.87
CA ALA A 257 8.76 20.22 -11.70
C ALA A 257 9.19 21.25 -12.74
N LEU A 258 8.81 21.08 -14.00
CA LEU A 258 9.05 22.06 -15.07
C LEU A 258 8.30 23.38 -14.79
N SER A 259 7.08 23.31 -14.26
CA SER A 259 6.30 24.51 -13.91
C SER A 259 6.93 25.27 -12.75
N GLN A 260 7.37 24.57 -11.71
CA GLN A 260 8.07 25.15 -10.55
C GLN A 260 9.42 25.75 -10.95
N ALA A 261 10.23 25.04 -11.74
CA ALA A 261 11.50 25.55 -12.28
C ALA A 261 11.28 26.82 -13.12
N SER A 262 10.23 26.85 -13.96
CA SER A 262 9.87 28.03 -14.74
C SER A 262 9.51 29.23 -13.86
N GLN A 263 8.82 29.00 -12.74
CA GLN A 263 8.50 30.05 -11.76
C GLN A 263 9.75 30.54 -11.03
N GLN A 264 10.66 29.64 -10.64
CA GLN A 264 11.92 30.00 -9.98
C GLN A 264 12.83 30.84 -10.90
N LEU A 265 12.92 30.51 -12.19
CA LEU A 265 13.65 31.32 -13.18
C LEU A 265 13.06 32.73 -13.33
N GLN A 266 11.74 32.89 -13.21
CA GLN A 266 11.09 34.20 -13.24
C GLN A 266 11.37 35.02 -11.98
N LEU A 267 11.48 34.38 -10.81
CA LEU A 267 11.78 35.03 -9.53
C LEU A 267 13.28 35.36 -9.37
N GLY A 268 14.17 34.59 -10.00
CA GLY A 268 15.62 34.80 -9.94
C GLY A 268 16.18 35.83 -10.94
N SER A 269 15.35 36.39 -11.83
CA SER A 269 15.79 37.29 -12.91
C SER A 269 15.84 38.78 -12.54
N ASP A 270 16.09 39.12 -11.28
CA ASP A 270 16.22 40.52 -10.82
C ASP A 270 17.60 41.15 -11.10
N LYS A 271 18.44 40.52 -11.95
CA LYS A 271 19.65 41.17 -12.49
C LYS A 271 19.65 41.14 -14.03
N GLU A 272 19.52 42.36 -14.57
CA GLU A 272 19.74 42.81 -15.95
C GLU A 272 18.82 42.27 -17.04
N LYS A 273 17.65 42.91 -17.20
CA LYS A 273 16.88 42.89 -18.46
C LYS A 273 17.44 43.93 -19.43
N ALA A 274 18.19 43.48 -20.42
CA ALA A 274 18.39 44.22 -21.67
C ALA A 274 18.27 43.28 -22.87
N THR A 275 17.04 42.90 -23.20
CA THR A 275 16.54 42.58 -24.55
C THR A 275 15.05 42.27 -24.42
N ALA A 276 14.24 42.73 -25.38
CA ALA A 276 12.78 42.60 -25.35
C ALA A 276 12.36 41.16 -24.99
N SER A 277 11.89 40.94 -23.75
CA SER A 277 11.58 39.59 -23.31
C SER A 277 10.32 39.14 -24.04
N PHE A 278 10.49 38.21 -24.94
CA PHE A 278 9.40 37.57 -25.67
C PHE A 278 8.39 36.97 -24.66
N ASP A 279 7.17 37.52 -24.64
CA ASP A 279 6.13 37.09 -23.71
C ASP A 279 5.38 35.88 -24.24
N TRP A 280 5.84 34.70 -23.82
CA TRP A 280 5.23 33.43 -24.14
C TRP A 280 3.74 33.34 -23.73
N LYS A 281 3.29 34.09 -22.72
CA LYS A 281 1.85 34.12 -22.36
C LYS A 281 1.04 34.88 -23.39
N THR A 282 1.59 35.96 -23.94
CA THR A 282 0.96 36.70 -25.05
C THR A 282 0.96 35.86 -26.32
N LEU A 283 2.07 35.17 -26.66
CA LEU A 283 2.11 34.27 -27.80
C LEU A 283 1.09 33.11 -27.66
N ALA A 284 1.04 32.45 -26.51
CA ALA A 284 0.09 31.35 -26.27
C ALA A 284 -1.38 31.78 -26.42
N LYS A 285 -1.67 33.07 -26.23
CA LYS A 285 -3.00 33.64 -26.24
C LYS A 285 -3.38 34.30 -27.56
N HIS A 286 -2.41 34.86 -28.29
CA HIS A 286 -2.58 35.79 -29.40
C HIS A 286 -1.44 35.73 -30.43
N GLY A 287 -0.76 34.58 -30.56
CA GLY A 287 0.45 34.46 -31.37
C GLY A 287 0.40 33.37 -32.43
N PHE A 288 -0.80 32.86 -32.72
CA PHE A 288 -1.02 31.76 -33.64
C PHE A 288 -2.09 32.11 -34.70
N GLU A 289 -2.42 33.40 -34.87
CA GLU A 289 -3.40 33.86 -35.86
C GLU A 289 -2.95 33.63 -37.30
N ASP A 290 -1.65 33.46 -37.55
CA ASP A 290 -1.10 33.09 -38.85
C ASP A 290 -1.37 31.61 -39.20
N ILE A 291 -1.34 30.72 -38.20
CA ILE A 291 -1.56 29.28 -38.35
C ILE A 291 -3.05 28.90 -38.20
N ASP A 292 -3.80 29.63 -37.37
CA ASP A 292 -5.23 29.47 -37.15
C ASP A 292 -5.97 30.81 -37.23
N PRO A 293 -6.05 31.42 -38.42
CA PRO A 293 -6.63 32.76 -38.64
C PRO A 293 -8.11 32.86 -38.27
N ASN A 294 -8.80 31.73 -38.17
CA ASN A 294 -10.21 31.67 -37.82
C ASN A 294 -10.45 31.39 -36.32
N GLY A 295 -9.39 31.23 -35.51
CA GLY A 295 -9.48 30.87 -34.09
C GLY A 295 -10.28 29.58 -33.86
N GLN A 296 -10.15 28.62 -34.77
CA GLN A 296 -10.86 27.36 -34.68
C GLN A 296 -10.32 26.48 -33.55
N PHE A 297 -9.01 26.52 -33.30
CA PHE A 297 -8.30 25.65 -32.36
C PHE A 297 -7.43 26.41 -31.33
N THR A 298 -7.02 27.64 -31.62
CA THR A 298 -6.14 28.47 -30.80
C THR A 298 -6.83 29.78 -30.36
N GLY A 299 -6.19 30.55 -29.48
CA GLY A 299 -6.72 31.82 -28.97
C GLY A 299 -7.56 31.68 -27.71
N LYS A 300 -8.06 32.80 -27.17
CA LYS A 300 -8.77 32.84 -25.87
C LYS A 300 -10.08 32.03 -25.85
N ASN A 301 -10.73 31.84 -27.01
CA ASN A 301 -12.02 31.14 -27.15
C ASN A 301 -12.06 30.31 -28.46
N PRO A 302 -11.40 29.13 -28.50
CA PRO A 302 -11.38 28.32 -29.71
C PRO A 302 -12.77 27.74 -30.02
N ARG A 303 -13.15 27.71 -31.31
CA ARG A 303 -14.46 27.21 -31.76
C ARG A 303 -14.61 25.69 -31.62
N PHE A 304 -13.50 24.96 -31.67
CA PHE A 304 -13.43 23.51 -31.50
C PHE A 304 -12.38 23.14 -30.43
N GLY A 305 -12.55 22.01 -29.74
CA GLY A 305 -11.56 21.48 -28.78
C GLY A 305 -11.90 21.66 -27.29
N LYS A 306 -12.98 22.34 -26.92
CA LYS A 306 -13.56 22.20 -25.56
C LYS A 306 -14.35 20.88 -25.47
N ARG A 307 -13.66 19.79 -25.18
CA ARG A 307 -14.24 18.59 -24.55
C ARG A 307 -13.53 18.32 -23.26
#